data_AF-A0A951KUK2-F1
#
_entry.id   AF-A0A951KUK2-F1
#
_cell.length_a   1.000
_cell.length_b   1.000
_cell.length_c   1.000
_cell.angle_alpha   90.00
_cell.angle_beta   90.00
_cell.angle_gamma   90.00
#
_symmetry.space_group_name_H-M   'P 1'
#
loop_
_entity.id
_entity.type
_entity.pdbx_description
1 polymer ?
#
loop_
_entity_poly.entity_id
_entity_poly.type
_entity_poly.pdbx_seq_one_letter_code
_entity_poly.pdbx_strand_id
1 'polypeptide(L)'
;MSSFRLKGASLAVLLMLPVSLSAATVAVASSSSSGSQNSATLTLSVKARRSLARQHVIVRAQHPATRHSTSYALPASSGRWNYVTATGSLNLKGVLTIAVGKRTVKLGSVTFTRPAKGNGQLTVKLASHKVKLFTITGRARVKRSATSETISGLTAKLAKQGTTRLDRALGRHAFSTGQTLGSFTLTVGTTPITGAGTTASGSAAPSVAGSSSTGVGMELAPAFRTLLDSAGLTAVPLIPASNGLPAPLGTTTIPGVDGTSLTLPLTGSTAGASFANGTVTGTIPLSGGLQLGNGTESVSLTNPELTLGTGTEGSSLSFQVNGGPEVKVFDLDTSKLQQSALPNGTLDLQGLEATLSSEGAASLNSALGQNLFTTAQPVGGVSLIVPSSSSG
;
A
#
# COMPACT_ATOMS: atom_id res chain seq x y z
N MET A 1 -81.27 -1.10 8.57
CA MET A 1 -81.31 -0.61 7.19
C MET A 1 -79.92 -0.75 6.60
N SER A 2 -79.79 -1.70 5.69
CA SER A 2 -78.54 -2.19 5.13
C SER A 2 -78.21 -1.41 3.86
N SER A 3 -77.01 -0.84 3.76
CA SER A 3 -76.53 -0.21 2.54
C SER A 3 -75.11 -0.69 2.21
N PHE A 4 -75.08 -1.73 1.39
CA PHE A 4 -73.95 -2.18 0.59
C PHE A 4 -73.54 -1.08 -0.41
N ARG A 5 -72.24 -0.75 -0.52
CA ARG A 5 -71.64 -0.35 -1.81
C ARG A 5 -70.22 -0.89 -1.98
N LEU A 6 -70.06 -1.52 -3.13
CA LEU A 6 -68.89 -2.20 -3.67
C LEU A 6 -68.01 -1.24 -4.49
N LYS A 7 -66.75 -1.66 -4.65
CA LYS A 7 -65.86 -1.52 -5.81
C LYS A 7 -65.05 -0.22 -5.99
N GLY A 8 -63.74 -0.45 -6.02
CA GLY A 8 -62.72 0.46 -6.57
C GLY A 8 -61.33 -0.16 -6.41
N ALA A 9 -61.11 -1.35 -6.97
CA ALA A 9 -59.80 -1.99 -6.99
C ALA A 9 -58.93 -1.37 -8.09
N SER A 10 -57.96 -0.54 -7.72
CA SER A 10 -56.88 -0.11 -8.60
C SER A 10 -55.64 -0.93 -8.30
N LEU A 11 -55.39 -1.92 -9.15
CA LEU A 11 -54.21 -2.77 -9.13
C LEU A 11 -53.04 -1.99 -9.78
N ALA A 12 -52.23 -1.32 -8.96
CA ALA A 12 -50.98 -0.71 -9.42
C ALA A 12 -49.85 -1.74 -9.29
N VAL A 13 -49.51 -2.40 -10.41
CA VAL A 13 -48.35 -3.29 -10.52
C VAL A 13 -47.10 -2.44 -10.61
N LEU A 14 -46.41 -2.27 -9.47
CA LEU A 14 -45.11 -1.60 -9.38
C LEU A 14 -44.01 -2.63 -9.66
N LEU A 15 -43.44 -2.60 -10.88
CA LEU A 15 -42.23 -3.37 -11.23
C LEU A 15 -41.04 -2.84 -10.41
N MET A 16 -40.70 -3.54 -9.33
CA MET A 16 -39.46 -3.36 -8.58
C MET A 16 -38.32 -4.06 -9.32
N LEU A 17 -37.53 -3.29 -10.07
CA LEU A 17 -36.25 -3.76 -10.63
C LEU A 17 -35.24 -3.93 -9.48
N PRO A 18 -34.60 -5.11 -9.32
CA PRO A 18 -33.53 -5.28 -8.35
C PRO A 18 -32.28 -4.55 -8.85
N VAL A 19 -31.99 -3.40 -8.23
CA VAL A 19 -30.70 -2.72 -8.41
C VAL A 19 -29.67 -3.48 -7.59
N SER A 20 -28.92 -4.35 -8.26
CA SER A 20 -27.77 -5.07 -7.70
C SER A 20 -26.63 -4.08 -7.48
N LEU A 21 -26.53 -3.48 -6.29
CA LEU A 21 -25.33 -2.74 -5.89
C LEU A 21 -24.20 -3.74 -5.62
N SER A 22 -23.39 -4.00 -6.65
CA SER A 22 -22.11 -4.70 -6.50
C SER A 22 -21.16 -3.83 -5.68
N ALA A 23 -20.96 -4.19 -4.42
CA ALA A 23 -19.99 -3.54 -3.56
C ALA A 23 -18.58 -3.87 -4.06
N ALA A 24 -17.93 -2.91 -4.72
CA ALA A 24 -16.52 -3.01 -5.09
C ALA A 24 -15.68 -3.15 -3.82
N THR A 25 -15.17 -4.36 -3.57
CA THR A 25 -14.21 -4.63 -2.50
C THR A 25 -12.86 -4.05 -2.91
N VAL A 26 -12.58 -2.82 -2.47
CA VAL A 26 -11.26 -2.22 -2.64
C VAL A 26 -10.25 -3.03 -1.82
N ALA A 27 -9.35 -3.73 -2.50
CA ALA A 27 -8.26 -4.47 -1.87
C ALA A 27 -7.31 -3.46 -1.21
N VAL A 28 -7.41 -3.33 0.12
CA VAL A 28 -6.54 -2.43 0.88
C VAL A 28 -5.17 -3.11 1.05
N ALA A 29 -4.22 -2.72 0.19
CA ALA A 29 -2.81 -3.05 0.36
C ALA A 29 -2.39 -2.73 1.80
N SER A 30 -1.86 -3.73 2.49
CA SER A 30 -1.63 -3.67 3.92
C SER A 30 -0.19 -3.95 4.21
N SER A 31 0.58 -2.89 4.34
CA SER A 31 1.95 -2.96 4.81
C SER A 31 1.96 -3.35 6.28
N SER A 32 2.52 -4.52 6.58
CA SER A 32 2.83 -4.95 7.94
C SER A 32 4.16 -4.31 8.35
N SER A 33 4.13 -3.17 9.05
CA SER A 33 5.36 -2.55 9.57
C SER A 33 5.79 -3.22 10.88
N SER A 34 6.91 -3.95 10.85
CA SER A 34 7.52 -4.61 12.02
C SER A 34 8.56 -3.74 12.76
N GLY A 35 8.72 -2.47 12.37
CA GLY A 35 9.72 -1.56 12.93
C GLY A 35 9.39 -1.01 14.32
N SER A 36 10.42 -0.78 15.15
CA SER A 36 10.33 -0.26 16.53
C SER A 36 9.73 1.14 16.67
N GLN A 37 9.47 1.83 15.56
CA GLN A 37 8.99 3.22 15.53
C GLN A 37 7.48 3.34 15.73
N ASN A 38 6.74 2.24 15.60
CA ASN A 38 5.30 2.24 15.83
C ASN A 38 5.01 2.37 17.34
N SER A 39 4.27 3.39 17.75
CA SER A 39 3.89 3.57 19.15
C SER A 39 2.57 4.33 19.31
N ALA A 40 1.84 4.02 20.38
CA ALA A 40 0.69 4.78 20.83
C ALA A 40 0.97 5.36 22.20
N THR A 41 0.70 6.65 22.39
CA THR A 41 0.90 7.35 23.66
C THR A 41 -0.44 7.84 24.20
N LEU A 42 -0.77 7.44 25.42
CA LEU A 42 -1.89 7.97 26.20
C LEU A 42 -1.35 8.95 27.25
N THR A 43 -1.70 10.22 27.14
CA THR A 43 -1.30 11.24 28.11
C THR A 43 -2.49 11.62 28.97
N LEU A 44 -2.40 11.37 30.27
CA LEU A 44 -3.47 11.70 31.21
C LEU A 44 -3.62 13.22 31.36
N SER A 45 -4.85 13.70 31.29
CA SER A 45 -5.20 15.08 31.61
C SER A 45 -5.00 15.36 33.10
N VAL A 46 -4.77 16.64 33.45
CA VAL A 46 -4.65 17.06 34.85
C VAL A 46 -5.90 16.69 35.66
N LYS A 47 -7.10 16.84 35.07
CA LYS A 47 -8.39 16.49 35.69
C LYS A 47 -8.48 15.00 35.96
N ALA A 48 -8.17 14.16 34.98
CA ALA A 48 -8.17 12.70 35.15
C ALA A 48 -7.15 12.27 36.20
N ARG A 49 -5.93 12.81 36.17
CA ARG A 49 -4.89 12.53 37.17
C ARG A 49 -5.36 12.87 38.59
N ARG A 50 -5.94 14.06 38.80
CA ARG A 50 -6.49 14.46 40.11
C ARG A 50 -7.63 13.54 40.55
N SER A 51 -8.51 13.14 39.63
CA SER A 51 -9.62 12.21 39.92
C SER A 51 -9.11 10.83 40.35
N LEU A 52 -8.15 10.27 39.62
CA LEU A 52 -7.55 8.97 39.93
C LEU A 52 -6.83 9.00 41.27
N ALA A 53 -6.08 10.08 41.55
CA ALA A 53 -5.38 10.26 42.82
C ALA A 53 -6.34 10.29 44.01
N ARG A 54 -7.46 11.02 43.90
CA ARG A 54 -8.51 11.09 44.96
C ARG A 54 -9.14 9.73 45.26
N GLN A 55 -9.20 8.86 44.26
CA GLN A 55 -9.76 7.51 44.40
C GLN A 55 -8.70 6.46 44.76
N HIS A 56 -7.46 6.89 45.01
CA HIS A 56 -6.31 6.01 45.24
C HIS A 56 -6.08 5.00 44.10
N VAL A 57 -6.36 5.42 42.86
CA VAL A 57 -6.12 4.65 41.65
C VAL A 57 -4.70 4.95 41.14
N ILE A 58 -3.89 3.90 41.02
CA ILE A 58 -2.53 3.96 40.47
C ILE A 58 -2.53 3.25 39.11
N VAL A 59 -1.97 3.91 38.10
CA VAL A 59 -1.74 3.32 36.79
C VAL A 59 -0.24 3.09 36.61
N ARG A 60 0.14 1.86 36.26
CA ARG A 60 1.54 1.45 36.02
C ARG A 60 1.67 0.91 34.60
N ALA A 61 2.79 1.20 33.95
CA ALA A 61 3.18 0.54 32.70
C ALA A 61 4.13 -0.61 33.03
N GLN A 62 3.97 -1.74 32.36
CA GLN A 62 4.91 -2.86 32.39
C GLN A 62 5.50 -3.06 30.99
N HIS A 63 6.80 -3.34 30.95
CA HIS A 63 7.57 -3.50 29.72
C HIS A 63 6.88 -4.47 28.73
N PRO A 64 6.88 -4.18 27.42
CA PRO A 64 7.54 -3.04 26.75
C PRO A 64 6.79 -1.71 26.80
N ALA A 65 5.67 -1.60 27.51
CA ALA A 65 5.06 -0.29 27.75
C ALA A 65 5.94 0.52 28.73
N THR A 66 6.10 1.81 28.45
CA THR A 66 6.86 2.73 29.29
C THR A 66 5.97 3.85 29.82
N ARG A 67 6.35 4.41 30.96
CA ARG A 67 5.68 5.58 31.55
C ARG A 67 6.68 6.70 31.67
N HIS A 68 6.33 7.86 31.13
CA HIS A 68 7.07 9.11 31.31
C HIS A 68 6.14 10.17 31.91
N SER A 69 6.28 10.45 33.21
CA SER A 69 5.40 11.35 33.96
C SER A 69 3.90 10.94 33.90
N THR A 70 3.10 11.63 33.09
CA THR A 70 1.65 11.37 32.87
C THR A 70 1.35 10.67 31.55
N SER A 71 2.39 10.39 30.76
CA SER A 71 2.30 9.76 29.46
C SER A 71 2.64 8.27 29.57
N TYR A 72 1.83 7.44 28.93
CA TYR A 72 1.99 5.98 28.86
C TYR A 72 2.18 5.62 27.39
N ALA A 73 3.39 5.21 27.03
CA ALA A 73 3.74 4.80 25.67
C ALA A 73 3.63 3.28 25.54
N LEU A 74 2.94 2.84 24.50
CA LEU A 74 2.67 1.46 24.14
C LEU A 74 3.27 1.22 22.76
N PRO A 75 4.43 0.55 22.63
CA PRO A 75 5.00 0.25 21.32
C PRO A 75 4.10 -0.71 20.56
N ALA A 76 3.96 -0.56 19.24
CA ALA A 76 3.18 -1.50 18.45
C ALA A 76 3.95 -2.80 18.19
N SER A 77 3.25 -3.93 18.14
CA SER A 77 3.81 -5.21 17.67
C SER A 77 3.66 -5.40 16.19
N SER A 78 2.48 -5.04 15.67
CA SER A 78 1.99 -5.41 14.35
C SER A 78 0.74 -4.62 14.06
N GLY A 79 0.31 -4.61 12.80
CA GLY A 79 -0.96 -4.04 12.42
C GLY A 79 -1.03 -3.80 10.92
N ARG A 80 -2.19 -3.33 10.48
CA ARG A 80 -2.46 -2.88 9.12
C ARG A 80 -2.81 -1.42 9.21
N TRP A 81 -2.05 -0.56 8.54
CA TRP A 81 -2.29 0.88 8.54
C TRP A 81 -2.38 1.40 7.10
N ASN A 82 -3.41 2.17 6.82
CA ASN A 82 -3.60 2.90 5.57
C ASN A 82 -3.18 4.36 5.79
N TYR A 83 -2.02 4.71 5.28
CA TYR A 83 -1.43 6.05 5.43
C TYR A 83 -2.20 7.13 4.67
N VAL A 84 -2.87 6.79 3.56
CA VAL A 84 -3.66 7.75 2.76
C VAL A 84 -4.82 8.30 3.58
N THR A 85 -5.59 7.41 4.20
CA THR A 85 -6.80 7.75 4.96
C THR A 85 -6.54 7.92 6.46
N ALA A 86 -5.32 7.60 6.92
CA ALA A 86 -4.94 7.53 8.33
C ALA A 86 -5.87 6.60 9.14
N THR A 87 -6.17 5.41 8.58
CA THR A 87 -7.08 4.42 9.16
C THR A 87 -6.41 3.05 9.27
N GLY A 88 -6.95 2.16 10.11
CA GLY A 88 -6.39 0.82 10.25
C GLY A 88 -6.51 0.25 11.65
N SER A 89 -5.77 -0.81 11.91
CA SER A 89 -5.70 -1.48 13.20
C SER A 89 -4.25 -1.76 13.59
N LEU A 90 -3.91 -1.46 14.84
CA LEU A 90 -2.58 -1.66 15.42
C LEU A 90 -2.70 -2.46 16.71
N ASN A 91 -1.95 -3.55 16.78
CA ASN A 91 -1.76 -4.30 18.00
C ASN A 91 -0.60 -3.68 18.77
N LEU A 92 -0.84 -3.33 20.02
CA LEU A 92 0.11 -2.68 20.90
C LEU A 92 0.65 -3.68 21.92
N LYS A 93 1.96 -3.63 22.15
CA LYS A 93 2.67 -4.41 23.16
C LYS A 93 2.64 -3.71 24.52
N GLY A 94 2.90 -4.50 25.55
CA GLY A 94 2.96 -4.05 26.94
C GLY A 94 1.66 -4.26 27.70
N VAL A 95 1.75 -4.05 29.01
CA VAL A 95 0.63 -4.22 29.93
C VAL A 95 0.47 -2.95 30.75
N LEU A 96 -0.75 -2.42 30.78
CA LEU A 96 -1.10 -1.37 31.73
C LEU A 96 -1.76 -2.02 32.95
N THR A 97 -1.23 -1.74 34.12
CA THR A 97 -1.78 -2.25 35.38
C THR A 97 -2.47 -1.12 36.12
N ILE A 98 -3.75 -1.31 36.44
CA ILE A 98 -4.55 -0.39 37.25
C ILE A 98 -4.72 -1.02 38.63
N ALA A 99 -4.33 -0.30 39.68
CA ALA A 99 -4.42 -0.77 41.05
C ALA A 99 -5.24 0.21 41.91
N VAL A 100 -6.10 -0.33 42.78
CA VAL A 100 -6.89 0.41 43.77
C VAL A 100 -6.81 -0.34 45.10
N GLY A 101 -6.06 0.21 46.05
CA GLY A 101 -5.73 -0.48 47.30
C GLY A 101 -5.03 -1.82 47.02
N LYS A 102 -5.61 -2.93 47.51
CA LYS A 102 -5.06 -4.29 47.32
C LYS A 102 -5.48 -4.94 45.99
N ARG A 103 -6.43 -4.36 45.25
CA ARG A 103 -6.98 -4.94 44.01
C ARG A 103 -6.21 -4.41 42.81
N THR A 104 -5.86 -5.32 41.90
CA THR A 104 -5.05 -5.01 40.73
C THR A 104 -5.65 -5.64 39.49
N VAL A 105 -5.64 -4.90 38.39
CA VAL A 105 -6.21 -5.30 37.11
C VAL A 105 -5.20 -5.04 36.00
N LYS A 106 -4.90 -6.08 35.22
CA LYS A 106 -3.98 -6.01 34.08
C LYS A 106 -4.76 -5.82 32.79
N LEU A 107 -4.35 -4.84 31.99
CA LEU A 107 -4.84 -4.57 30.64
C LEU A 107 -3.79 -5.08 29.66
N GLY A 108 -4.03 -6.27 29.10
CA GLY A 108 -3.17 -6.88 28.09
C GLY A 108 -3.79 -6.80 26.70
N SER A 109 -3.05 -7.24 25.68
CA SER A 109 -3.51 -7.37 24.28
C SER A 109 -4.29 -6.13 23.81
N VAL A 110 -3.62 -4.98 23.85
CA VAL A 110 -4.23 -3.70 23.52
C VAL A 110 -4.28 -3.57 22.00
N THR A 111 -5.46 -3.44 21.42
CA THR A 111 -5.63 -3.20 19.97
C THR A 111 -6.32 -1.87 19.76
N PHE A 112 -5.66 -0.98 19.02
CA PHE A 112 -6.24 0.26 18.52
C PHE A 112 -6.82 0.02 17.13
N THR A 113 -8.03 0.50 16.89
CA THR A 113 -8.67 0.44 15.57
C THR A 113 -9.30 1.79 15.24
N ARG A 114 -9.03 2.30 14.05
CA ARG A 114 -9.62 3.54 13.51
C ARG A 114 -10.30 3.25 12.17
N PRO A 115 -11.65 3.31 12.12
CA PRO A 115 -12.37 3.18 10.85
C PRO A 115 -12.26 4.44 9.99
N ALA A 116 -12.54 4.32 8.69
CA ALA A 116 -12.60 5.47 7.76
C ALA A 116 -13.68 6.50 8.13
N LYS A 117 -14.79 6.03 8.71
CA LYS A 117 -15.87 6.87 9.21
C LYS A 117 -16.11 6.57 10.69
N GLY A 118 -16.21 7.62 11.50
CA GLY A 118 -16.53 7.52 12.93
C GLY A 118 -15.32 7.57 13.86
N ASN A 119 -15.56 7.14 15.10
CA ASN A 119 -14.58 7.24 16.19
C ASN A 119 -13.65 6.03 16.23
N GLY A 120 -12.38 6.28 16.58
CA GLY A 120 -11.43 5.21 16.90
C GLY A 120 -11.80 4.50 18.19
N GLN A 121 -11.24 3.32 18.40
CA GLN A 121 -11.52 2.48 19.57
C GLN A 121 -10.22 1.85 20.08
N LEU A 122 -10.07 1.80 21.41
CA LEU A 122 -9.04 0.99 22.05
C LEU A 122 -9.71 -0.19 22.74
N THR A 123 -9.38 -1.38 22.28
CA THR A 123 -9.83 -2.64 22.87
C THR A 123 -8.70 -3.28 23.66
N VAL A 124 -9.03 -3.91 24.78
CA VAL A 124 -8.05 -4.57 25.66
C VAL A 124 -8.59 -5.93 26.08
N LYS A 125 -7.70 -6.86 26.43
CA LYS A 125 -8.05 -8.09 27.13
C LYS A 125 -8.03 -7.83 28.63
N LEU A 126 -9.20 -7.98 29.25
CA LEU A 126 -9.45 -7.79 30.67
C LEU A 126 -10.08 -9.07 31.23
N ALA A 127 -9.41 -9.73 32.18
CA ALA A 127 -9.87 -11.00 32.75
C ALA A 127 -10.31 -12.00 31.66
N SER A 128 -9.45 -12.22 30.66
CA SER A 128 -9.69 -13.08 29.50
C SER A 128 -10.74 -12.63 28.48
N HIS A 129 -11.47 -11.53 28.72
CA HIS A 129 -12.44 -11.00 27.76
C HIS A 129 -11.88 -9.81 26.99
N LYS A 130 -12.12 -9.75 25.68
CA LYS A 130 -11.88 -8.55 24.87
C LYS A 130 -12.99 -7.53 25.17
N VAL A 131 -12.59 -6.33 25.57
CA VAL A 131 -13.52 -5.26 25.95
C VAL A 131 -13.09 -3.96 25.29
N LYS A 132 -14.05 -3.20 24.77
CA LYS A 132 -13.82 -1.82 24.35
C LYS A 132 -13.58 -0.96 25.58
N LEU A 133 -12.34 -0.56 25.79
CA LEU A 133 -11.92 0.23 26.94
C LEU A 133 -12.12 1.72 26.68
N PHE A 134 -11.66 2.21 25.53
CA PHE A 134 -11.79 3.62 25.16
C PHE A 134 -12.48 3.80 23.80
N THR A 135 -13.24 4.88 23.72
CA THR A 135 -13.61 5.51 22.45
C THR A 135 -12.66 6.68 22.23
N ILE A 136 -11.95 6.67 21.11
CA ILE A 136 -11.01 7.70 20.70
C ILE A 136 -11.73 8.67 19.79
N THR A 137 -11.88 9.91 20.27
CA THR A 137 -12.67 10.98 19.63
C THR A 137 -11.80 12.19 19.31
N GLY A 138 -12.31 13.16 18.56
CA GLY A 138 -11.62 14.41 18.24
C GLY A 138 -11.15 14.50 16.79
N ARG A 139 -10.72 15.70 16.39
CA ARG A 139 -10.24 15.97 15.03
C ARG A 139 -8.78 15.56 14.92
N ALA A 140 -8.53 14.48 14.17
CA ALA A 140 -7.19 13.99 13.91
C ALA A 140 -6.36 15.05 13.17
N ARG A 141 -5.16 15.34 13.67
CA ARG A 141 -4.14 16.12 12.99
C ARG A 141 -3.01 15.20 12.59
N VAL A 142 -2.83 15.02 11.29
CA VAL A 142 -1.84 14.08 10.73
C VAL A 142 -0.60 14.88 10.32
N LYS A 143 0.56 14.49 10.86
CA LYS A 143 1.88 14.99 10.46
C LYS A 143 2.66 13.82 9.87
N ARG A 144 2.94 13.86 8.57
CA ARG A 144 3.75 12.85 7.87
C ARG A 144 5.20 13.31 7.78
N SER A 145 6.12 12.36 7.87
CA SER A 145 7.53 12.48 7.51
C SER A 145 7.88 11.37 6.53
N ALA A 146 9.13 11.37 6.01
CA ALA A 146 9.60 10.35 5.08
C ALA A 146 9.52 8.91 5.62
N THR A 147 9.53 8.73 6.94
CA THR A 147 9.59 7.42 7.60
C THR A 147 8.50 7.21 8.65
N SER A 148 7.60 8.16 8.86
CA SER A 148 6.57 8.03 9.89
C SER A 148 5.36 8.92 9.66
N GLU A 149 4.22 8.49 10.19
CA GLU A 149 3.00 9.28 10.31
C GLU A 149 2.63 9.43 11.79
N THR A 150 2.56 10.68 12.25
CA THR A 150 2.11 11.03 13.60
C THR A 150 0.69 11.60 13.57
N ILE A 151 -0.20 11.02 14.34
CA ILE A 151 -1.60 11.44 14.47
C ILE A 151 -1.83 11.95 15.88
N SER A 152 -2.21 13.22 15.96
CA SER A 152 -2.47 13.93 17.21
C SER A 152 -3.88 14.53 17.23
N GLY A 153 -4.24 15.24 18.32
CA GLY A 153 -5.58 15.85 18.47
C GLY A 153 -6.69 14.88 18.86
N LEU A 154 -6.36 13.63 19.16
CA LEU A 154 -7.31 12.63 19.61
C LEU A 154 -7.44 12.64 21.14
N THR A 155 -8.61 12.27 21.63
CA THR A 155 -8.98 12.25 23.04
C THR A 155 -9.55 10.89 23.41
N ALA A 156 -9.00 10.26 24.45
CA ALA A 156 -9.45 8.98 24.97
C ALA A 156 -10.58 9.17 26.00
N LYS A 157 -11.78 8.69 25.65
CA LYS A 157 -12.94 8.66 26.55
C LYS A 157 -13.25 7.23 26.95
N LEU A 158 -13.51 7.00 28.24
CA LEU A 158 -13.77 5.66 28.76
C LEU A 158 -15.13 5.16 28.29
N ALA A 159 -15.16 3.97 27.67
CA ALA A 159 -16.38 3.38 27.14
C ALA A 159 -17.20 2.69 28.24
N LYS A 160 -18.53 2.61 28.06
CA LYS A 160 -19.46 2.00 29.03
C LYS A 160 -19.08 0.56 29.41
N GLN A 161 -18.62 -0.24 28.44
CA GLN A 161 -18.19 -1.61 28.71
C GLN A 161 -16.90 -1.65 29.55
N GLY A 162 -15.95 -0.77 29.22
CA GLY A 162 -14.69 -0.61 29.95
C GLY A 162 -14.90 -0.17 31.40
N THR A 163 -15.75 0.84 31.65
CA THR A 163 -16.07 1.32 33.00
C THR A 163 -16.65 0.21 33.87
N THR A 164 -17.75 -0.41 33.42
CA THR A 164 -18.44 -1.44 34.21
C THR A 164 -17.52 -2.60 34.55
N ARG A 165 -16.67 -3.03 33.60
CA ARG A 165 -15.75 -4.14 33.83
C ARG A 165 -14.57 -3.76 34.73
N LEU A 166 -14.03 -2.55 34.59
CA LEU A 166 -12.97 -2.04 35.48
C LEU A 166 -13.47 -1.89 36.92
N ASP A 167 -14.60 -1.21 37.12
CA ASP A 167 -15.16 -0.99 38.45
C ASP A 167 -15.48 -2.31 39.15
N ARG A 168 -16.04 -3.28 38.41
CA ARG A 168 -16.29 -4.63 38.94
C ARG A 168 -15.01 -5.33 39.35
N ALA A 169 -13.98 -5.30 38.49
CA ALA A 169 -12.70 -5.95 38.77
C ALA A 169 -11.96 -5.29 39.94
N LEU A 170 -12.08 -3.96 40.09
CA LEU A 170 -11.46 -3.20 41.17
C LEU A 170 -12.33 -3.14 42.44
N GLY A 171 -13.58 -3.58 42.39
CA GLY A 171 -14.53 -3.52 43.51
C GLY A 171 -14.87 -2.12 43.99
N ARG A 172 -14.73 -1.11 43.13
CA ARG A 172 -15.01 0.31 43.45
C ARG A 172 -15.50 1.03 42.22
N HIS A 173 -16.39 2.00 42.41
CA HIS A 173 -16.86 2.92 41.36
C HIS A 173 -15.87 4.07 41.17
N ALA A 174 -14.70 3.75 40.64
CA ALA A 174 -13.66 4.73 40.38
C ALA A 174 -13.92 5.48 39.05
N PHE A 175 -14.56 4.82 38.09
CA PHE A 175 -14.64 5.34 36.74
C PHE A 175 -16.06 5.75 36.34
N SER A 176 -16.16 6.81 35.52
CA SER A 176 -17.45 7.24 34.96
C SER A 176 -17.51 7.02 33.44
N THR A 177 -18.67 6.63 32.93
CA THR A 177 -18.85 6.40 31.49
C THR A 177 -18.67 7.72 30.73
N GLY A 178 -17.89 7.70 29.65
CA GLY A 178 -17.57 8.89 28.86
C GLY A 178 -16.52 9.80 29.50
N GLN A 179 -15.97 9.44 30.67
CA GLN A 179 -14.91 10.22 31.32
C GLN A 179 -13.72 10.37 30.37
N THR A 180 -13.34 11.63 30.11
CA THR A 180 -12.12 11.95 29.38
C THR A 180 -10.91 11.65 30.24
N LEU A 181 -10.09 10.67 29.84
CA LEU A 181 -8.82 10.42 30.53
C LEU A 181 -7.73 11.38 30.07
N GLY A 182 -7.68 11.71 28.79
CA GLY A 182 -6.72 12.66 28.26
C GLY A 182 -6.51 12.52 26.75
N SER A 183 -5.35 12.95 26.26
CA SER A 183 -5.01 12.91 24.85
C SER A 183 -4.42 11.56 24.44
N PHE A 184 -4.68 11.19 23.18
CA PHE A 184 -4.15 10.00 22.55
C PHE A 184 -3.36 10.42 21.31
N THR A 185 -2.13 9.96 21.18
CA THR A 185 -1.27 10.22 20.03
C THR A 185 -0.82 8.89 19.47
N LEU A 186 -0.83 8.76 18.15
CA LEU A 186 -0.35 7.57 17.45
C LEU A 186 0.82 7.95 16.55
N THR A 187 1.88 7.17 16.57
CA THR A 187 2.99 7.27 15.62
C THR A 187 3.11 5.93 14.92
N VAL A 188 3.06 5.94 13.59
CA VAL A 188 3.20 4.74 12.76
C VAL A 188 4.41 4.97 11.86
N GLY A 189 5.47 4.21 12.08
CA GLY A 189 6.61 4.16 11.17
C GLY A 189 6.21 3.51 9.85
N THR A 190 6.65 4.10 8.74
CA THR A 190 6.77 3.44 7.46
C THR A 190 8.21 2.99 7.36
N THR A 191 8.44 1.69 7.33
CA THR A 191 9.73 1.22 6.82
C THR A 191 9.71 1.58 5.34
N PRO A 192 10.61 2.47 4.84
CA PRO A 192 10.78 2.55 3.40
C PRO A 192 11.02 1.13 2.91
N ILE A 193 10.39 0.73 1.81
CA ILE A 193 10.74 -0.51 1.12
C ILE A 193 12.12 -0.26 0.52
N THR A 194 13.14 -0.25 1.37
CA THR A 194 14.50 -0.51 0.92
C THR A 194 14.47 -1.98 0.56
N GLY A 195 14.40 -2.28 -0.73
CA GLY A 195 14.55 -3.63 -1.26
C GLY A 195 15.89 -4.19 -0.79
N ALA A 196 15.92 -4.76 0.40
CA ALA A 196 17.03 -5.58 0.84
C ALA A 196 16.84 -6.89 0.11
N GLY A 197 17.62 -7.07 -0.97
CA GLY A 197 17.81 -8.35 -1.64
C GLY A 197 18.15 -9.40 -0.59
N THR A 198 17.13 -10.14 -0.16
CA THR A 198 17.34 -11.37 0.58
C THR A 198 17.36 -12.45 -0.49
N THR A 199 18.54 -12.99 -0.71
CA THR A 199 18.80 -14.19 -1.50
C THR A 199 18.09 -15.38 -0.85
N ALA A 200 16.77 -15.44 -0.97
CA ALA A 200 16.01 -16.64 -0.64
C ALA A 200 16.16 -17.62 -1.80
N SER A 201 17.12 -18.53 -1.65
CA SER A 201 17.28 -19.69 -2.52
C SER A 201 16.02 -20.55 -2.41
N GLY A 202 15.16 -20.51 -3.42
CA GLY A 202 13.93 -21.32 -3.44
C GLY A 202 12.86 -20.78 -4.38
N SER A 203 13.04 -21.01 -5.68
CA SER A 203 12.01 -21.16 -6.73
C SER A 203 10.63 -20.55 -6.42
N ALA A 204 10.53 -19.22 -6.43
CA ALA A 204 9.28 -18.46 -6.54
C ALA A 204 9.59 -17.17 -7.30
N ALA A 205 8.62 -16.69 -8.08
CA ALA A 205 8.74 -15.70 -9.15
C ALA A 205 9.74 -14.54 -8.89
N PRO A 206 10.50 -14.11 -9.92
CA PRO A 206 11.50 -13.05 -9.80
C PRO A 206 10.88 -11.75 -9.28
N SER A 207 11.37 -11.28 -8.13
CA SER A 207 11.00 -10.00 -7.56
C SER A 207 12.01 -8.94 -8.00
N VAL A 208 11.55 -7.98 -8.82
CA VAL A 208 12.38 -6.91 -9.36
C VAL A 208 12.95 -6.04 -8.25
N ALA A 209 14.28 -5.89 -8.21
CA ALA A 209 14.95 -4.96 -7.31
C ALA A 209 14.67 -3.52 -7.74
N GLY A 210 13.77 -2.82 -7.04
CA GLY A 210 13.47 -1.42 -7.31
C GLY A 210 14.68 -0.51 -7.06
N SER A 211 15.30 -0.02 -8.14
CA SER A 211 16.23 1.11 -8.08
C SER A 211 15.46 2.37 -7.65
N SER A 212 16.03 3.17 -6.74
CA SER A 212 15.40 4.33 -6.09
C SER A 212 15.13 5.54 -7.00
N SER A 213 15.15 5.37 -8.32
CA SER A 213 14.86 6.38 -9.33
C SER A 213 13.45 6.18 -9.89
N THR A 214 12.65 7.24 -9.96
CA THR A 214 11.34 7.23 -10.63
C THR A 214 11.46 6.70 -12.07
N GLY A 215 10.75 5.63 -12.40
CA GLY A 215 10.87 4.93 -13.68
C GLY A 215 10.24 3.53 -13.67
N VAL A 216 10.33 2.85 -14.81
CA VAL A 216 9.91 1.46 -15.01
C VAL A 216 11.14 0.56 -14.98
N GLY A 217 11.19 -0.40 -14.07
CA GLY A 217 12.17 -1.48 -14.07
C GLY A 217 11.55 -2.74 -14.67
N MET A 218 12.18 -3.32 -15.70
CA MET A 218 11.82 -4.62 -16.25
C MET A 218 12.90 -5.64 -15.89
N GLU A 219 12.52 -6.82 -15.44
CA GLU A 219 13.42 -7.95 -15.19
C GLU A 219 13.09 -9.07 -16.17
N LEU A 220 14.04 -9.42 -17.03
CA LEU A 220 13.82 -10.45 -18.05
C LEU A 220 13.76 -11.84 -17.40
N ALA A 221 12.74 -12.63 -17.72
CA ALA A 221 12.61 -14.00 -17.27
C ALA A 221 13.79 -14.85 -17.79
N PRO A 222 14.27 -15.85 -17.02
CA PRO A 222 15.39 -16.70 -17.45
C PRO A 222 15.20 -17.33 -18.83
N ALA A 223 13.99 -17.83 -19.12
CA ALA A 223 13.68 -18.44 -20.41
C ALA A 223 13.77 -17.45 -21.58
N PHE A 224 13.36 -16.19 -21.37
CA PHE A 224 13.48 -15.15 -22.39
C PHE A 224 14.94 -14.75 -22.61
N ARG A 225 15.76 -14.71 -21.56
CA ARG A 225 17.21 -14.48 -21.70
C ARG A 225 17.88 -15.59 -22.49
N THR A 226 17.60 -16.85 -22.15
CA THR A 226 18.14 -17.99 -22.90
C THR A 226 17.73 -17.94 -24.38
N LEU A 227 16.52 -17.47 -24.68
CA LEU A 227 16.08 -17.23 -26.06
C LEU A 227 16.96 -16.16 -26.74
N LEU A 228 17.17 -15.01 -26.12
CA LEU A 228 18.05 -13.96 -26.64
C LEU A 228 19.48 -14.46 -26.86
N ASP A 229 20.06 -15.12 -25.86
CA ASP A 229 21.42 -15.67 -25.91
C ASP A 229 21.56 -16.72 -27.03
N SER A 230 20.56 -17.59 -27.18
CA SER A 230 20.56 -18.63 -28.24
C SER A 230 20.49 -18.05 -29.65
N ALA A 231 19.89 -16.86 -29.79
CA ALA A 231 19.85 -16.09 -31.02
C ALA A 231 21.08 -15.18 -31.21
N GLY A 232 22.01 -15.18 -30.25
CA GLY A 232 23.16 -14.26 -30.22
C GLY A 232 22.76 -12.79 -30.02
N LEU A 233 21.53 -12.52 -29.56
CA LEU A 233 21.03 -11.17 -29.34
C LEU A 233 21.49 -10.65 -27.97
N THR A 234 22.06 -9.46 -27.98
CA THR A 234 22.40 -8.71 -26.78
C THR A 234 21.40 -7.57 -26.60
N ALA A 235 20.96 -7.36 -25.35
CA ALA A 235 20.03 -6.31 -24.99
C ALA A 235 20.79 -5.13 -24.37
N VAL A 236 20.86 -4.00 -25.09
CA VAL A 236 21.59 -2.81 -24.68
C VAL A 236 20.61 -1.67 -24.39
N PRO A 237 20.60 -1.10 -23.17
CA PRO A 237 19.75 0.05 -22.85
C PRO A 237 20.16 1.29 -23.65
N LEU A 238 19.17 2.00 -24.20
CA LEU A 238 19.36 3.31 -24.84
C LEU A 238 19.09 4.43 -23.82
N ILE A 239 20.05 5.35 -23.64
CA ILE A 239 19.95 6.42 -22.63
C ILE A 239 19.10 7.58 -23.18
N PRO A 240 18.21 8.21 -22.38
CA PRO A 240 17.33 9.31 -22.81
C PRO A 240 17.99 10.47 -23.57
N ALA A 241 19.22 10.86 -23.22
CA ALA A 241 19.90 12.04 -23.79
C ALA A 241 20.72 11.75 -25.05
N SER A 242 20.64 10.54 -25.59
CA SER A 242 21.56 10.03 -26.63
C SER A 242 21.01 10.11 -28.06
N ASN A 243 19.79 10.61 -28.27
CA ASN A 243 19.06 10.49 -29.55
C ASN A 243 19.02 9.03 -30.07
N GLY A 244 18.95 8.05 -29.17
CA GLY A 244 18.92 6.63 -29.52
C GLY A 244 20.31 5.99 -29.74
N LEU A 245 21.40 6.66 -29.37
CA LEU A 245 22.72 6.05 -29.37
C LEU A 245 22.91 5.17 -28.10
N PRO A 246 23.60 4.02 -28.21
CA PRO A 246 23.95 3.21 -27.05
C PRO A 246 24.72 4.02 -26.02
N ALA A 247 24.53 3.68 -24.74
CA ALA A 247 25.39 4.19 -23.67
C ALA A 247 26.88 3.97 -24.02
N PRO A 248 27.76 4.99 -23.96
CA PRO A 248 29.19 4.75 -24.07
C PRO A 248 29.60 3.77 -22.96
N LEU A 249 30.18 2.64 -23.37
CA LEU A 249 30.67 1.60 -22.47
C LEU A 249 31.63 2.23 -21.46
N GLY A 250 31.25 2.26 -20.17
CA GLY A 250 32.16 2.58 -19.06
C GLY A 250 31.91 3.85 -18.24
N THR A 251 30.93 4.71 -18.56
CA THR A 251 30.78 6.00 -17.83
C THR A 251 29.54 6.12 -16.94
N THR A 252 28.60 5.18 -17.03
CA THR A 252 27.38 5.22 -16.21
C THR A 252 26.97 3.81 -15.85
N THR A 253 27.10 3.43 -14.57
CA THR A 253 26.54 2.18 -14.06
C THR A 253 25.02 2.29 -14.09
N ILE A 254 24.41 1.79 -15.15
CA ILE A 254 22.96 1.60 -15.21
C ILE A 254 22.64 0.41 -14.27
N PRO A 255 21.76 0.55 -13.27
CA PRO A 255 21.30 -0.60 -12.49
C PRO A 255 20.75 -1.68 -13.45
N GLY A 256 21.37 -2.88 -13.46
CA GLY A 256 21.06 -3.95 -14.41
C GLY A 256 22.11 -4.27 -15.48
N VAL A 257 23.35 -3.78 -15.33
CA VAL A 257 24.48 -4.02 -16.26
C VAL A 257 24.88 -5.49 -16.47
N ASP A 258 24.31 -6.41 -15.69
CA ASP A 258 24.43 -7.86 -15.95
C ASP A 258 23.50 -8.36 -17.07
N GLY A 259 22.78 -7.45 -17.75
CA GLY A 259 21.84 -7.77 -18.82
C GLY A 259 20.52 -8.37 -18.31
N THR A 260 20.33 -8.36 -16.99
CA THR A 260 19.21 -9.05 -16.35
C THR A 260 17.98 -8.18 -16.17
N SER A 261 18.20 -6.86 -16.04
CA SER A 261 17.14 -5.88 -15.86
C SER A 261 17.38 -4.63 -16.68
N LEU A 262 16.29 -4.02 -17.15
CA LEU A 262 16.26 -2.76 -17.88
C LEU A 262 15.52 -1.72 -17.04
N THR A 263 16.10 -0.54 -16.85
CA THR A 263 15.41 0.59 -16.22
C THR A 263 15.12 1.67 -17.27
N LEU A 264 13.85 1.99 -17.49
CA LEU A 264 13.35 3.06 -18.35
C LEU A 264 12.94 4.26 -17.49
N PRO A 265 13.68 5.38 -17.51
CA PRO A 265 13.35 6.55 -16.69
C PRO A 265 12.07 7.24 -17.18
N LEU A 266 11.34 7.91 -16.30
CA LEU A 266 10.21 8.75 -16.72
C LEU A 266 10.71 9.92 -17.59
N THR A 267 10.02 10.25 -18.68
CA THR A 267 10.17 11.58 -19.28
C THR A 267 9.64 12.57 -18.26
N GLY A 268 10.41 13.57 -17.82
CA GLY A 268 10.16 14.39 -16.63
C GLY A 268 8.80 15.11 -16.47
N SER A 269 7.83 14.90 -17.37
CA SER A 269 6.42 15.22 -17.18
C SER A 269 5.66 14.03 -16.58
N THR A 270 5.01 14.26 -15.43
CA THR A 270 4.07 13.32 -14.80
C THR A 270 2.77 13.22 -15.63
N ALA A 271 2.85 12.70 -16.84
CA ALA A 271 1.68 12.57 -17.70
C ALA A 271 0.93 11.27 -17.41
N GLY A 272 -0.38 11.40 -17.18
CA GLY A 272 -1.42 10.44 -17.55
C GLY A 272 -1.94 9.48 -16.49
N ALA A 273 -1.12 8.99 -15.55
CA ALA A 273 -1.61 8.01 -14.57
C ALA A 273 -2.57 8.67 -13.54
N SER A 274 -3.87 8.44 -13.74
CA SER A 274 -4.92 8.84 -12.80
C SER A 274 -5.16 7.74 -11.77
N PHE A 275 -5.17 8.15 -10.50
CA PHE A 275 -5.56 7.30 -9.37
C PHE A 275 -6.99 7.61 -8.96
N ALA A 276 -7.95 7.15 -9.75
CA ALA A 276 -9.36 7.26 -9.40
C ALA A 276 -9.83 5.95 -8.77
N ASN A 277 -10.45 6.03 -7.58
CA ASN A 277 -11.13 4.90 -6.93
C ASN A 277 -10.25 3.65 -6.69
N GLY A 278 -8.95 3.81 -6.47
CA GLY A 278 -8.03 2.69 -6.24
C GLY A 278 -7.69 1.89 -7.50
N THR A 279 -8.02 2.41 -8.68
CA THR A 279 -7.60 1.87 -9.96
C THR A 279 -6.55 2.80 -10.56
N VAL A 280 -5.47 2.23 -11.08
CA VAL A 280 -4.44 2.97 -11.81
C VAL A 280 -4.78 2.86 -13.28
N THR A 281 -5.10 3.98 -13.91
CA THR A 281 -5.31 4.02 -15.36
C THR A 281 -4.59 5.20 -15.95
N GLY A 282 -3.96 5.02 -17.09
CA GLY A 282 -3.38 6.11 -17.86
C GLY A 282 -2.16 5.70 -18.63
N THR A 283 -1.68 6.66 -19.42
CA THR A 283 -0.52 6.51 -20.28
C THR A 283 0.65 7.26 -19.65
N ILE A 284 1.76 6.56 -19.45
CA ILE A 284 2.98 7.06 -18.82
C ILE A 284 4.08 7.05 -19.89
N PRO A 285 4.45 8.22 -20.44
CA PRO A 285 5.58 8.30 -21.35
C PRO A 285 6.88 8.02 -20.59
N LEU A 286 7.70 7.15 -21.18
CA LEU A 286 9.01 6.77 -20.66
C LEU A 286 10.09 7.27 -21.61
N SER A 287 11.27 7.44 -21.07
CA SER A 287 12.45 7.91 -21.79
C SER A 287 13.45 6.77 -21.98
N GLY A 288 14.32 6.93 -22.97
CA GLY A 288 15.31 5.92 -23.33
C GLY A 288 14.76 4.89 -24.31
N GLY A 289 15.20 3.65 -24.17
CA GLY A 289 14.81 2.56 -25.05
C GLY A 289 15.64 1.31 -24.85
N LEU A 290 15.51 0.37 -25.78
CA LEU A 290 16.24 -0.89 -25.82
C LEU A 290 16.75 -1.15 -27.23
N GLN A 291 18.02 -1.49 -27.38
CA GLN A 291 18.53 -2.03 -28.63
C GLN A 291 18.77 -3.53 -28.46
N LEU A 292 18.26 -4.32 -29.39
CA LEU A 292 18.56 -5.74 -29.50
C LEU A 292 19.45 -5.93 -30.73
N GLY A 293 20.57 -6.64 -30.60
CA GLY A 293 21.42 -6.90 -31.76
C GLY A 293 22.42 -8.03 -31.54
N ASN A 294 22.82 -8.66 -32.64
CA ASN A 294 23.79 -9.76 -32.68
C ASN A 294 25.12 -9.37 -33.35
N GLY A 295 25.34 -8.06 -33.55
CA GLY A 295 26.52 -7.50 -34.21
C GLY A 295 26.39 -7.38 -35.74
N THR A 296 25.52 -8.16 -36.39
CA THR A 296 25.22 -8.02 -37.83
C THR A 296 23.92 -7.28 -38.08
N GLU A 297 22.91 -7.55 -37.26
CA GLU A 297 21.60 -6.92 -37.30
C GLU A 297 21.32 -6.26 -35.95
N SER A 298 20.57 -5.17 -35.98
CA SER A 298 20.11 -4.52 -34.76
C SER A 298 18.71 -3.94 -34.96
N VAL A 299 17.87 -4.09 -33.95
CA VAL A 299 16.59 -3.42 -33.83
C VAL A 299 16.63 -2.46 -32.64
N SER A 300 16.21 -1.22 -32.85
CA SER A 300 16.04 -0.24 -31.79
C SER A 300 14.57 -0.12 -31.42
N LEU A 301 14.29 -0.16 -30.12
CA LEU A 301 13.00 0.07 -29.51
C LEU A 301 13.10 1.42 -28.78
N THR A 302 12.55 2.46 -29.37
CA THR A 302 12.65 3.84 -28.86
C THR A 302 11.29 4.37 -28.45
N ASN A 303 11.26 5.51 -27.74
CA ASN A 303 10.04 6.18 -27.29
C ASN A 303 9.07 5.23 -26.55
N PRO A 304 9.53 4.59 -25.44
CA PRO A 304 8.69 3.68 -24.69
C PRO A 304 7.48 4.40 -24.08
N GLU A 305 6.31 3.78 -24.20
CA GLU A 305 5.06 4.28 -23.61
C GLU A 305 4.36 3.16 -22.84
N LEU A 306 4.13 3.39 -21.54
CA LEU A 306 3.43 2.45 -20.69
C LEU A 306 1.96 2.86 -20.55
N THR A 307 1.05 2.05 -21.08
CA THR A 307 -0.39 2.19 -20.83
C THR A 307 -0.80 1.26 -19.71
N LEU A 308 -1.44 1.80 -18.68
CA LEU A 308 -2.10 1.03 -17.62
C LEU A 308 -3.61 1.17 -17.80
N GLY A 309 -4.30 0.05 -17.95
CA GLY A 309 -5.75 0.01 -18.11
C GLY A 309 -6.43 -0.85 -17.06
N THR A 310 -7.76 -0.92 -17.14
CA THR A 310 -8.53 -1.84 -16.29
C THR A 310 -8.55 -3.23 -16.90
N GLY A 311 -8.16 -4.25 -16.13
CA GLY A 311 -8.18 -5.65 -16.56
C GLY A 311 -6.93 -6.08 -17.34
N THR A 312 -7.01 -7.28 -17.94
CA THR A 312 -5.92 -7.96 -18.65
C THR A 312 -5.68 -7.41 -20.06
N GLU A 313 -6.65 -6.72 -20.65
CA GLU A 313 -6.57 -6.23 -22.05
C GLU A 313 -6.22 -4.74 -22.15
N GLY A 314 -6.17 -4.03 -21.02
CA GLY A 314 -5.99 -2.58 -21.00
C GLY A 314 -4.56 -2.12 -20.75
N SER A 315 -3.64 -3.02 -20.36
CA SER A 315 -2.28 -2.65 -19.95
C SER A 315 -1.24 -3.16 -20.93
N SER A 316 -0.38 -2.27 -21.41
CA SER A 316 0.61 -2.58 -22.43
C SER A 316 1.85 -1.70 -22.33
N LEU A 317 2.96 -2.17 -22.87
CA LEU A 317 4.18 -1.39 -23.07
C LEU A 317 4.49 -1.32 -24.58
N SER A 318 4.43 -0.12 -25.11
CA SER A 318 4.60 0.18 -26.54
C SER A 318 5.96 0.81 -26.81
N PHE A 319 6.47 0.63 -28.03
CA PHE A 319 7.72 1.22 -28.51
C PHE A 319 7.60 1.56 -30.00
N GLN A 320 8.41 2.51 -30.47
CA GLN A 320 8.70 2.67 -31.88
C GLN A 320 9.85 1.74 -32.28
N VAL A 321 9.60 0.86 -33.25
CA VAL A 321 10.60 -0.09 -33.77
C VAL A 321 11.37 0.57 -34.91
N ASN A 322 12.69 0.72 -34.77
CA ASN A 322 13.57 1.37 -35.73
C ASN A 322 13.12 2.79 -36.14
N GLY A 323 12.52 3.55 -35.22
CA GLY A 323 11.95 4.87 -35.48
C GLY A 323 10.67 4.88 -36.34
N GLY A 324 10.07 3.71 -36.55
CA GLY A 324 8.79 3.53 -37.24
C GLY A 324 7.57 3.93 -36.38
N PRO A 325 6.36 3.51 -36.78
CA PRO A 325 5.16 3.76 -35.98
C PRO A 325 5.28 3.08 -34.61
N GLU A 326 4.51 3.60 -33.66
CA GLU A 326 4.37 2.97 -32.35
C GLU A 326 3.69 1.61 -32.49
N VAL A 327 4.29 0.59 -31.87
CA VAL A 327 3.80 -0.78 -31.85
C VAL A 327 3.64 -1.21 -30.40
N LYS A 328 2.53 -1.87 -30.09
CA LYS A 328 2.33 -2.52 -28.80
C LYS A 328 3.27 -3.72 -28.71
N VAL A 329 4.40 -3.62 -28.00
CA VAL A 329 5.39 -4.71 -27.96
C VAL A 329 5.04 -5.74 -26.89
N PHE A 330 4.60 -5.29 -25.71
CA PHE A 330 4.29 -6.17 -24.59
C PHE A 330 2.87 -5.97 -24.08
N ASP A 331 2.19 -7.07 -23.80
CA ASP A 331 0.94 -7.12 -23.02
C ASP A 331 1.30 -7.31 -21.54
N LEU A 332 0.68 -6.53 -20.65
CA LEU A 332 0.97 -6.56 -19.22
C LEU A 332 -0.19 -7.17 -18.43
N ASP A 333 0.08 -8.30 -17.77
CA ASP A 333 -0.85 -8.90 -16.84
C ASP A 333 -0.82 -8.17 -15.50
N THR A 334 -1.96 -7.56 -15.15
CA THR A 334 -2.18 -6.86 -13.89
C THR A 334 -2.79 -7.75 -12.81
N SER A 335 -3.04 -9.03 -13.09
CA SER A 335 -3.69 -9.97 -12.14
C SER A 335 -2.91 -10.15 -10.84
N LYS A 336 -1.57 -9.99 -10.90
CA LYS A 336 -0.64 -10.07 -9.77
C LYS A 336 -0.14 -8.71 -9.28
N LEU A 337 -0.72 -7.63 -9.79
CA LEU A 337 -0.29 -6.28 -9.46
C LEU A 337 -0.41 -6.02 -7.96
N GLN A 338 0.71 -5.69 -7.33
CA GLN A 338 0.80 -5.20 -5.98
C GLN A 338 1.06 -3.70 -6.01
N GLN A 339 0.22 -2.96 -5.30
CA GLN A 339 0.30 -1.52 -5.22
C GLN A 339 0.69 -1.10 -3.80
N SER A 340 1.73 -0.27 -3.69
CA SER A 340 2.16 0.31 -2.42
C SER A 340 2.38 1.82 -2.55
N ALA A 341 1.65 2.60 -1.75
CA ALA A 341 1.91 4.03 -1.64
C ALA A 341 3.14 4.26 -0.76
N LEU A 342 4.17 4.88 -1.33
CA LEU A 342 5.37 5.27 -0.63
C LEU A 342 5.16 6.60 0.13
N PRO A 343 5.93 6.86 1.20
CA PRO A 343 5.70 8.01 2.09
C PRO A 343 5.86 9.38 1.43
N ASN A 344 6.64 9.47 0.35
CA ASN A 344 6.83 10.66 -0.48
C ASN A 344 5.65 10.91 -1.45
N GLY A 345 4.58 10.12 -1.36
CA GLY A 345 3.45 10.16 -2.29
C GLY A 345 3.67 9.36 -3.56
N THR A 346 4.90 8.92 -3.87
CA THR A 346 5.10 8.02 -5.02
C THR A 346 4.32 6.71 -4.83
N LEU A 347 3.97 6.11 -5.95
CA LEU A 347 3.36 4.81 -5.99
C LEU A 347 4.36 3.80 -6.55
N ASP A 348 4.54 2.73 -5.79
CA ASP A 348 5.28 1.55 -6.18
C ASP A 348 4.29 0.49 -6.67
N LEU A 349 4.43 0.12 -7.94
CA LEU A 349 3.66 -0.89 -8.63
C LEU A 349 4.60 -2.06 -8.93
N GLN A 350 4.31 -3.23 -8.36
CA GLN A 350 5.12 -4.43 -8.53
C GLN A 350 4.26 -5.60 -9.00
N GLY A 351 4.89 -6.64 -9.54
CA GLY A 351 4.20 -7.88 -9.92
C GLY A 351 3.39 -7.76 -11.21
N LEU A 352 3.69 -6.79 -12.07
CA LEU A 352 3.21 -6.82 -13.46
C LEU A 352 4.00 -7.90 -14.19
N GLU A 353 3.33 -8.76 -14.96
CA GLU A 353 4.01 -9.75 -15.80
C GLU A 353 3.88 -9.33 -17.26
N ALA A 354 5.00 -9.21 -17.97
CA ALA A 354 5.03 -8.87 -19.38
C ALA A 354 5.07 -10.13 -20.26
N THR A 355 4.21 -10.16 -21.27
CA THR A 355 4.24 -11.15 -22.34
C THR A 355 4.37 -10.43 -23.68
N LEU A 356 5.02 -11.07 -24.65
CA LEU A 356 5.19 -10.49 -25.97
C LEU A 356 3.87 -10.48 -26.72
N SER A 357 3.44 -9.33 -27.22
CA SER A 357 2.20 -9.23 -27.99
C SER A 357 2.38 -9.87 -29.39
N SER A 358 1.28 -10.13 -30.09
CA SER A 358 1.33 -10.62 -31.48
C SER A 358 1.97 -9.61 -32.43
N GLU A 359 1.69 -8.32 -32.23
CA GLU A 359 2.26 -7.23 -33.03
C GLU A 359 3.76 -7.08 -32.73
N GLY A 360 4.13 -7.12 -31.44
CA GLY A 360 5.52 -7.06 -30.99
C GLY A 360 6.35 -8.21 -31.54
N ALA A 361 5.85 -9.44 -31.47
CA ALA A 361 6.52 -10.61 -32.03
C ALA A 361 6.74 -10.49 -33.54
N ALA A 362 5.70 -10.10 -34.29
CA ALA A 362 5.80 -9.92 -35.74
C ALA A 362 6.78 -8.80 -36.13
N SER A 363 6.70 -7.64 -35.47
CA SER A 363 7.58 -6.50 -35.74
C SER A 363 9.04 -6.80 -35.41
N LEU A 364 9.31 -7.47 -34.27
CA LEU A 364 10.67 -7.86 -33.91
C LEU A 364 11.25 -8.88 -34.87
N ASN A 365 10.47 -9.91 -35.23
CA ASN A 365 10.91 -10.93 -36.18
C ASN A 365 11.19 -10.33 -37.57
N SER A 366 10.32 -9.43 -38.03
CA SER A 366 10.53 -8.74 -39.31
C SER A 366 11.75 -7.81 -39.26
N ALA A 367 11.98 -7.10 -38.16
CA ALA A 367 13.09 -6.17 -38.03
C ALA A 367 14.45 -6.87 -37.91
N LEU A 368 14.46 -8.08 -37.33
CA LEU A 368 15.65 -8.92 -37.18
C LEU A 368 15.80 -9.95 -38.31
N GLY A 369 14.90 -9.97 -39.30
CA GLY A 369 14.96 -10.96 -40.40
C GLY A 369 14.86 -12.42 -39.96
N GLN A 370 14.35 -12.71 -38.76
CA GLN A 370 14.37 -14.03 -38.13
C GLN A 370 13.07 -14.31 -37.37
N ASN A 371 12.58 -15.56 -37.41
CA ASN A 371 11.38 -15.97 -36.67
C ASN A 371 11.72 -16.52 -35.28
N LEU A 372 12.22 -15.65 -34.40
CA LEU A 372 12.69 -16.03 -33.07
C LEU A 372 11.61 -15.93 -31.99
N PHE A 373 10.72 -14.94 -32.14
CA PHE A 373 9.76 -14.58 -31.11
C PHE A 373 8.36 -15.12 -31.43
N THR A 374 7.68 -15.60 -30.40
CA THR A 374 6.30 -16.08 -30.49
C THR A 374 5.35 -15.20 -29.67
N THR A 375 4.10 -15.10 -30.10
CA THR A 375 3.03 -14.45 -29.35
C THR A 375 2.88 -15.05 -27.95
N ALA A 376 2.55 -14.22 -26.97
CA ALA A 376 2.37 -14.57 -25.56
C ALA A 376 3.62 -15.19 -24.89
N GLN A 377 4.79 -15.06 -25.51
CA GLN A 377 6.05 -15.48 -24.90
C GLN A 377 6.26 -14.69 -23.59
N PRO A 378 6.45 -15.35 -22.43
CA PRO A 378 6.74 -14.65 -21.19
C PRO A 378 8.08 -13.94 -21.29
N VAL A 379 8.08 -12.63 -21.06
CA VAL A 379 9.26 -11.77 -21.17
C VAL A 379 9.86 -11.52 -19.80
N GLY A 380 9.05 -11.29 -18.78
CA GLY A 380 9.56 -10.99 -17.45
C GLY A 380 8.62 -10.20 -16.54
N GLY A 381 9.15 -9.77 -15.40
CA GLY A 381 8.43 -8.91 -14.44
C GLY A 381 8.64 -7.43 -14.74
N VAL A 382 7.60 -6.62 -14.56
CA VAL A 382 7.65 -5.16 -14.65
C VAL A 382 7.33 -4.56 -13.29
N SER A 383 8.11 -3.57 -12.90
CA SER A 383 7.94 -2.75 -11.71
C SER A 383 7.95 -1.29 -12.12
N LEU A 384 7.21 -0.45 -11.42
CA LEU A 384 7.06 0.96 -11.75
C LEU A 384 6.98 1.78 -10.48
N ILE A 385 7.80 2.82 -10.40
CA ILE A 385 7.74 3.83 -9.35
C ILE A 385 7.26 5.15 -9.98
N VAL A 386 6.00 5.49 -9.77
CA VAL A 386 5.38 6.73 -10.28
C VAL A 386 5.36 7.78 -9.17
N PRO A 387 5.81 9.03 -9.37
CA PRO A 387 5.48 10.11 -8.44
C PRO A 387 3.96 10.33 -8.36
N SER A 388 3.42 10.57 -7.16
CA SER A 388 2.04 11.08 -7.08
C SER A 388 1.98 12.39 -7.82
N SER A 389 1.10 12.49 -8.81
CA SER A 389 0.65 13.79 -9.30
C SER A 389 0.13 14.57 -8.08
N SER A 390 0.76 15.69 -7.73
CA SER A 390 0.15 16.62 -6.77
C SER A 390 -1.19 17.02 -7.36
N SER A 391 -2.28 16.65 -6.71
CA SER A 391 -3.61 17.17 -7.06
C SER A 391 -3.55 18.69 -6.92
N GLY A 392 -3.41 19.39 -8.04
CA GLY A 392 -3.54 20.84 -8.13
C GLY A 392 -4.96 21.30 -7.85
#